data_AF-A0A670YAJ6-F1
#
_entry.id   AF-A0A670YAJ6-F1
#
_cell.length_a   1.000
_cell.length_b   1.000
_cell.length_c   1.000
_cell.angle_alpha   90.00
_cell.angle_beta   90.00
_cell.angle_gamma   90.00
#
_symmetry.space_group_name_H-M   'P 1'
#
loop_
_entity.id
_entity.type
_entity.pdbx_description
1 polymer ?
#
loop_
_entity_poly.entity_id
_entity_poly.type
_entity_poly.pdbx_seq_one_letter_code
_entity_poly.pdbx_strand_id
1 'polypeptide(L)'
;FSKVKKKISPYVMSFGFRFFGVVLIFLDVSLVILSLLIDEDHDSVEHMITNLCLSIALFFFVDVLLQVFIEGFKNYFKSKLNILDSIVVVGNLLVDTLYIASDLGGITVIPRTVVILRMLRIIILVRIFRVAAEAERLEKMTRRLVSENKRRYTRGGFDLDLTYVTTRVIAMSFPSSGQQAFYRNPIGEVAKFLDTKHGNHYKVYNLCSEQGYDPEIFHYRVERMFIDDHTVPSLAETLTFTANVRKWMEQDSRNVIAIHCKGGKGTPKFYLQSRYVEYYAILKSKYNLILPPEKGFSKLVFFSLFPRLFLPRNEIDNLNKSKMWKIFRDNFALEIIFTDP
;
A
#
# COMPACT_ATOMS: atom_id res chain seq x y z
N PHE A 1 -23.37 -10.25 10.89
CA PHE A 1 -22.81 -8.92 10.55
C PHE A 1 -21.45 -8.96 9.84
N SER A 2 -20.39 -9.60 10.38
CA SER A 2 -19.04 -9.52 9.75
C SER A 2 -18.94 -10.16 8.36
N LYS A 3 -19.67 -11.25 8.07
CA LYS A 3 -19.68 -11.91 6.76
C LYS A 3 -20.29 -11.04 5.65
N VAL A 4 -21.41 -10.37 5.93
CA VAL A 4 -22.10 -9.46 4.99
C VAL A 4 -21.22 -8.23 4.72
N LYS A 5 -20.66 -7.63 5.77
CA LYS A 5 -19.71 -6.51 5.68
C LYS A 5 -18.49 -6.85 4.81
N LYS A 6 -17.91 -8.05 4.98
CA LYS A 6 -16.79 -8.53 4.15
C LYS A 6 -17.17 -8.71 2.67
N LYS A 7 -18.42 -9.03 2.36
CA LYS A 7 -18.90 -9.23 0.98
C LYS A 7 -19.23 -7.91 0.28
N ILE A 8 -19.79 -6.94 1.00
CA ILE A 8 -20.23 -5.65 0.43
C ILE A 8 -19.09 -4.64 0.32
N SER A 9 -18.17 -4.63 1.29
CA SER A 9 -17.08 -3.65 1.37
C SER A 9 -16.23 -3.54 0.09
N PRO A 10 -15.86 -4.63 -0.61
CA PRO A 10 -15.08 -4.52 -1.86
C PRO A 10 -15.82 -3.78 -2.99
N TYR A 11 -17.15 -3.90 -3.06
CA TYR A 11 -17.95 -3.25 -4.11
C TYR A 11 -18.11 -1.76 -3.87
N VAL A 12 -18.50 -1.37 -2.65
CA VAL A 12 -18.68 0.04 -2.27
C VAL A 12 -17.35 0.80 -2.31
N MET A 13 -16.26 0.12 -1.97
CA MET A 13 -14.91 0.70 -2.01
C MET A 13 -14.24 0.56 -3.40
N SER A 14 -14.93 -0.01 -4.39
CA SER A 14 -14.35 -0.20 -5.72
C SER A 14 -14.16 1.15 -6.41
N PHE A 15 -13.13 1.22 -7.25
CA PHE A 15 -12.88 2.41 -8.07
C PHE A 15 -14.07 2.75 -8.98
N GLY A 16 -14.70 1.73 -9.58
CA GLY A 16 -15.86 1.91 -10.45
C GLY A 16 -17.06 2.52 -9.74
N PHE A 17 -17.39 2.05 -8.54
CA PHE A 17 -18.50 2.60 -7.75
C PHE A 17 -18.26 4.07 -7.37
N ARG A 18 -17.03 4.41 -6.96
CA ARG A 18 -16.65 5.79 -6.62
C ARG A 18 -16.64 6.71 -7.83
N PHE A 19 -16.10 6.24 -8.96
CA PHE A 19 -16.10 6.98 -10.22
C PHE A 19 -17.53 7.26 -10.70
N PHE A 20 -18.40 6.26 -10.63
CA PHE A 20 -19.82 6.42 -10.93
C PHE A 20 -20.48 7.49 -10.04
N GLY A 21 -20.17 7.50 -8.74
CA GLY A 21 -20.63 8.55 -7.83
C GLY A 21 -20.19 9.96 -8.26
N VAL A 22 -18.95 10.11 -8.74
CA VAL A 22 -18.46 11.41 -9.26
C VAL A 22 -19.20 11.81 -10.54
N VAL A 23 -19.45 10.88 -11.46
CA VAL A 23 -20.24 11.13 -12.67
C VAL A 23 -21.64 11.62 -12.31
N LEU A 24 -22.28 11.01 -11.30
CA LEU A 24 -23.60 11.44 -10.82
C LEU A 24 -23.61 12.85 -10.21
N ILE A 25 -22.51 13.28 -9.56
CA ILE A 25 -22.38 14.66 -9.07
C ILE A 25 -22.43 15.64 -10.25
N PHE A 26 -21.66 15.37 -11.31
CA PHE A 26 -21.65 16.23 -12.49
C PHE A 26 -22.98 16.21 -13.23
N LEU A 27 -23.64 15.04 -13.30
CA LEU A 27 -24.97 14.91 -13.87
C LEU A 27 -25.98 15.75 -13.10
N ASP A 28 -26.00 15.67 -11.76
CA ASP A 28 -26.90 16.47 -10.92
C ASP A 28 -26.71 17.97 -11.13
N VAL A 29 -25.46 18.45 -11.13
CA VAL A 29 -25.16 19.87 -11.41
C VAL A 29 -25.61 20.27 -12.82
N SER A 30 -25.42 19.40 -13.81
CA SER A 30 -25.86 19.65 -15.19
C SER A 30 -27.39 19.72 -15.29
N LEU A 31 -28.11 18.87 -14.57
CA LEU A 31 -29.57 18.89 -14.50
C LEU A 31 -30.08 20.15 -13.82
N VAL A 32 -29.39 20.64 -12.77
CA VAL A 32 -29.72 21.93 -12.14
C VAL A 32 -29.55 23.07 -13.14
N ILE A 33 -28.45 23.11 -13.88
CA ILE A 33 -28.23 24.14 -14.91
C ILE A 33 -29.30 24.04 -16.01
N LEU A 34 -29.60 22.84 -16.49
CA LEU A 34 -30.65 22.62 -17.49
C LEU A 34 -32.02 23.09 -16.98
N SER A 35 -32.34 22.83 -15.71
CA SER A 35 -33.58 23.29 -15.08
C SER A 35 -33.70 24.81 -14.90
N LEU A 36 -32.59 25.54 -15.00
CA LEU A 36 -32.56 27.01 -14.97
C LEU A 36 -32.64 27.63 -16.38
N LEU A 37 -32.37 26.84 -17.42
CA LEU A 37 -32.34 27.30 -18.82
C LEU A 37 -33.64 26.98 -19.57
N ILE A 38 -34.40 25.99 -19.11
CA ILE A 38 -35.69 25.62 -19.69
C ILE A 38 -36.75 26.64 -19.22
N ASP A 39 -37.48 27.22 -20.17
CA ASP A 39 -38.63 28.09 -19.92
C ASP A 39 -39.79 27.27 -19.31
N GLU A 40 -40.61 27.89 -18.45
CA GLU A 40 -41.68 27.25 -17.63
C GLU A 40 -42.76 26.49 -18.43
N ASP A 41 -42.73 26.51 -19.77
CA ASP A 41 -43.81 26.02 -20.65
C ASP A 41 -43.79 24.48 -20.87
N HIS A 42 -42.95 23.73 -20.15
CA HIS A 42 -42.74 22.28 -20.34
C HIS A 42 -42.80 21.47 -19.02
N ASP A 43 -43.96 21.43 -18.39
CA ASP A 43 -44.25 20.67 -17.15
C ASP A 43 -43.72 19.22 -17.18
N SER A 44 -43.89 18.52 -18.31
CA SER A 44 -43.45 17.13 -18.46
C SER A 44 -41.92 16.95 -18.33
N VAL A 45 -41.14 17.94 -18.79
CA VAL A 45 -39.68 17.91 -18.71
C VAL A 45 -39.22 18.23 -17.28
N GLU A 46 -39.89 19.16 -16.61
CA GLU A 46 -39.60 19.50 -15.22
C GLU A 46 -39.84 18.32 -14.25
N HIS A 47 -40.95 17.59 -14.41
CA HIS A 47 -41.20 16.38 -13.64
C HIS A 47 -40.14 15.30 -13.91
N MET A 48 -39.69 15.13 -15.16
CA MET A 48 -38.65 14.16 -15.50
C MET A 48 -37.30 14.52 -14.85
N ILE A 49 -36.91 15.79 -14.90
CA ILE A 49 -35.69 16.28 -14.24
C ILE A 49 -35.79 16.06 -12.73
N THR A 50 -36.92 16.41 -12.12
CA THR A 50 -37.15 16.25 -10.67
C THR A 50 -37.02 14.78 -10.23
N ASN A 51 -37.64 13.85 -10.97
CA ASN A 51 -37.56 12.42 -10.69
C ASN A 51 -36.14 11.86 -10.85
N LEU A 52 -35.40 12.31 -11.87
CA LEU A 52 -34.02 11.91 -12.08
C LEU A 52 -33.12 12.40 -10.93
N CYS A 53 -33.34 13.64 -10.48
CA CYS A 53 -32.60 14.21 -9.36
C CYS A 53 -32.89 13.47 -8.04
N LEU A 54 -34.17 13.15 -7.77
CA LEU A 54 -34.54 12.32 -6.62
C LEU A 54 -33.83 10.97 -6.65
N SER A 55 -33.75 10.35 -7.84
CA SER A 55 -33.05 9.07 -8.02
C SER A 55 -31.55 9.19 -7.69
N ILE A 56 -30.91 10.29 -8.07
CA ILE A 56 -29.52 10.59 -7.73
C ILE A 56 -29.36 10.82 -6.22
N ALA A 57 -30.25 11.60 -5.60
CA ALA A 57 -30.24 11.86 -4.16
C ALA A 57 -30.42 10.56 -3.35
N LEU A 58 -31.31 9.67 -3.78
CA LEU A 58 -31.51 8.34 -3.18
C LEU A 58 -30.26 7.47 -3.29
N PHE A 59 -29.62 7.42 -4.48
CA PHE A 59 -28.36 6.70 -4.65
C PHE A 59 -27.31 7.19 -3.64
N PHE A 60 -27.18 8.50 -3.50
CA PHE A 60 -26.23 9.12 -2.61
C PHE A 60 -26.52 8.89 -1.13
N PHE A 61 -27.79 8.85 -0.75
CA PHE A 61 -28.23 8.48 0.59
C PHE A 61 -27.91 7.02 0.91
N VAL A 62 -28.20 6.10 -0.02
CA VAL A 62 -27.85 4.69 0.11
C VAL A 62 -26.34 4.50 0.23
N ASP A 63 -25.52 5.21 -0.54
CA ASP A 63 -24.06 5.19 -0.39
C ASP A 63 -23.63 5.62 1.02
N VAL A 64 -24.15 6.73 1.56
CA VAL A 64 -23.85 7.15 2.94
C VAL A 64 -24.23 6.07 3.95
N LEU A 65 -25.40 5.44 3.82
CA LEU A 65 -25.82 4.35 4.70
C LEU A 65 -24.89 3.13 4.61
N LEU A 66 -24.49 2.74 3.40
CA LEU A 66 -23.54 1.65 3.18
C LEU A 66 -22.19 1.97 3.82
N GLN A 67 -21.72 3.22 3.73
CA GLN A 67 -20.48 3.63 4.35
C GLN A 67 -20.57 3.67 5.88
N VAL A 68 -21.67 4.17 6.45
CA VAL A 68 -21.93 4.10 7.90
C VAL A 68 -21.94 2.64 8.38
N PHE A 69 -22.51 1.72 7.59
CA PHE A 69 -22.50 0.29 7.89
C PHE A 69 -21.10 -0.33 7.80
N ILE A 70 -20.28 0.07 6.82
CA ILE A 70 -18.91 -0.43 6.61
C ILE A 70 -17.93 0.14 7.65
N GLU A 71 -17.95 1.43 7.94
CA GLU A 71 -17.02 2.05 8.88
C GLU A 71 -17.46 1.89 10.35
N GLY A 72 -18.78 1.80 10.55
CA GLY A 72 -19.44 1.83 11.85
C GLY A 72 -19.75 3.26 12.28
N PHE A 73 -20.96 3.46 12.83
CA PHE A 73 -21.52 4.78 13.17
C PHE A 73 -20.54 5.70 13.91
N LYS A 74 -19.96 5.23 15.02
CA LYS A 74 -19.02 6.03 15.83
C LYS A 74 -17.73 6.41 15.10
N ASN A 75 -17.26 5.61 14.14
CA ASN A 75 -16.03 5.89 13.42
C ASN A 75 -16.27 6.82 12.23
N TYR A 76 -17.37 6.58 11.52
CA TYR A 76 -17.78 7.38 10.38
C TYR A 76 -17.97 8.86 10.77
N PHE A 77 -18.72 9.12 11.85
CA PHE A 77 -19.00 10.48 12.33
C PHE A 77 -17.87 11.12 13.17
N LYS A 78 -16.65 10.55 13.20
CA LYS A 78 -15.47 11.27 13.72
C LYS A 78 -14.88 12.23 12.71
N SER A 79 -15.05 11.95 11.42
CA SER A 79 -14.50 12.76 10.32
C SER A 79 -15.41 13.95 10.05
N LYS A 80 -14.88 15.18 10.16
CA LYS A 80 -15.64 16.42 9.85
C LYS A 80 -16.22 16.39 8.42
N LEU A 81 -15.46 15.86 7.45
CA LEU A 81 -15.91 15.76 6.06
C LEU A 81 -17.07 14.76 5.88
N ASN A 82 -17.09 13.66 6.66
CA ASN A 82 -18.16 12.66 6.58
C ASN A 82 -19.45 13.19 7.21
N ILE A 83 -19.33 13.96 8.30
CA ILE A 83 -20.47 14.66 8.91
C ILE A 83 -21.07 15.65 7.91
N LEU A 84 -20.23 16.51 7.32
CA LEU A 84 -20.67 17.52 6.35
C LEU A 84 -21.34 16.86 5.14
N ASP A 85 -20.73 15.84 4.55
CA ASP A 85 -21.31 15.09 3.44
C ASP A 85 -22.67 14.48 3.80
N SER A 86 -22.80 13.85 4.97
CA SER A 86 -24.07 13.27 5.41
C SER A 86 -25.17 14.32 5.55
N ILE A 87 -24.84 15.50 6.08
CA ILE A 87 -25.78 16.61 6.20
C ILE A 87 -26.23 17.09 4.82
N VAL A 88 -25.30 17.25 3.88
CA VAL A 88 -25.62 17.67 2.51
C VAL A 88 -26.52 16.66 1.81
N VAL A 89 -26.21 15.37 1.93
CA VAL A 89 -26.98 14.29 1.29
C VAL A 89 -28.39 14.17 1.87
N VAL A 90 -28.51 14.18 3.20
CA VAL A 90 -29.82 14.09 3.87
C VAL A 90 -30.63 15.37 3.62
N GLY A 91 -29.97 16.54 3.65
CA GLY A 91 -30.60 17.83 3.36
C GLY A 91 -31.17 17.88 1.95
N ASN A 92 -30.39 17.50 0.94
CA ASN A 92 -30.86 17.47 -0.45
C ASN A 92 -32.01 16.49 -0.65
N LEU A 93 -31.92 15.28 -0.10
CA LEU A 93 -33.01 14.29 -0.19
C LEU A 93 -34.31 14.81 0.46
N LEU A 94 -34.20 15.49 1.61
CA LEU A 94 -35.34 16.07 2.31
C LEU A 94 -35.97 17.19 1.49
N VAL A 95 -35.16 18.08 0.90
CA VAL A 95 -35.63 19.14 0.00
C VAL A 95 -36.39 18.54 -1.19
N ASP A 96 -35.84 17.54 -1.86
CA ASP A 96 -36.46 16.90 -3.03
C ASP A 96 -37.77 16.20 -2.67
N THR A 97 -37.79 15.50 -1.53
CA THR A 97 -39.00 14.80 -1.05
C THR A 97 -40.09 15.79 -0.67
N LEU A 98 -39.72 16.91 -0.01
CA LEU A 98 -40.67 17.96 0.36
C LEU A 98 -41.26 18.66 -0.87
N TYR A 99 -40.45 18.91 -1.91
CA TYR A 99 -40.93 19.50 -3.16
C TYR A 99 -42.00 18.64 -3.83
N ILE A 100 -41.73 17.35 -4.00
CA ILE A 100 -42.68 16.40 -4.61
C ILE A 100 -43.94 16.25 -3.73
N ALA A 101 -43.79 16.22 -2.41
CA ALA A 101 -44.92 16.15 -1.50
C ALA A 101 -45.79 17.41 -1.55
N SER A 102 -45.19 18.59 -1.70
CA SER A 102 -45.92 19.86 -1.84
C SER A 102 -46.67 19.98 -3.17
N ASP A 103 -46.06 19.51 -4.24
CA ASP A 103 -46.67 19.43 -5.58
C ASP A 103 -47.91 18.52 -5.57
N LEU A 104 -47.78 17.33 -4.97
CA LEU A 104 -48.90 16.39 -4.81
C LEU A 104 -50.00 16.91 -3.87
N GLY A 105 -49.64 17.71 -2.87
CA GLY A 105 -50.55 18.29 -1.89
C GLY A 105 -51.29 19.54 -2.36
N GLY A 106 -51.02 20.03 -3.58
CA GLY A 106 -51.63 21.24 -4.13
C GLY A 106 -51.26 22.52 -3.39
N ILE A 107 -50.20 22.49 -2.58
CA ILE A 107 -49.68 23.67 -1.88
C ILE A 107 -48.74 24.37 -2.84
N THR A 108 -49.12 25.56 -3.32
CA THR A 108 -48.29 26.38 -4.22
C THR A 108 -47.07 26.91 -3.47
N VAL A 109 -45.98 26.13 -3.51
CA VAL A 109 -44.68 26.58 -3.04
C VAL A 109 -44.24 27.74 -3.93
N ILE A 110 -43.85 28.86 -3.30
CA ILE A 110 -43.50 30.09 -4.01
C ILE A 110 -42.37 29.79 -5.01
N PRO A 111 -42.46 30.23 -6.29
CA PRO A 111 -41.42 29.98 -7.29
C PRO A 111 -40.01 30.38 -6.82
N ARG A 112 -39.92 31.45 -6.02
CA ARG A 112 -38.67 31.92 -5.39
C ARG A 112 -38.03 30.90 -4.45
N THR A 113 -38.82 30.15 -3.69
CA THR A 113 -38.28 29.12 -2.78
C THR A 113 -37.71 27.93 -3.55
N VAL A 114 -38.34 27.54 -4.66
CA VAL A 114 -37.85 26.46 -5.53
C VAL A 114 -36.51 26.82 -6.14
N VAL A 115 -36.34 28.06 -6.64
CA VAL A 115 -35.05 28.54 -7.18
C VAL A 115 -33.95 28.54 -6.13
N ILE A 116 -34.23 29.00 -4.90
CA ILE A 116 -33.23 28.97 -3.80
C ILE A 116 -32.85 27.53 -3.45
N LEU A 117 -33.82 26.62 -3.35
CA LEU A 117 -33.58 25.20 -3.06
C LEU A 117 -32.78 24.52 -4.17
N ARG A 118 -32.99 24.87 -5.45
CA ARG A 118 -32.17 24.42 -6.58
C ARG A 118 -30.71 24.87 -6.44
N MET A 119 -30.46 26.09 -5.98
CA MET A 119 -29.10 26.60 -5.77
C MET A 119 -28.36 25.88 -4.63
N LEU A 120 -29.07 25.37 -3.61
CA LEU A 120 -28.46 24.57 -2.54
C LEU A 120 -27.83 23.27 -3.07
N ARG A 121 -28.25 22.77 -4.24
CA ARG A 121 -27.67 21.56 -4.81
C ARG A 121 -26.22 21.71 -5.23
N ILE A 122 -25.74 22.93 -5.49
CA ILE A 122 -24.30 23.19 -5.76
C ILE A 122 -23.43 22.74 -4.57
N ILE A 123 -23.99 22.71 -3.35
CA ILE A 123 -23.31 22.22 -2.15
C ILE A 123 -22.93 20.74 -2.30
N ILE A 124 -23.58 19.96 -3.17
CA ILE A 124 -23.21 18.57 -3.46
C ILE A 124 -21.79 18.44 -4.01
N LEU A 125 -21.22 19.50 -4.60
CA LEU A 125 -19.81 19.54 -5.03
C LEU A 125 -18.83 19.33 -3.86
N VAL A 126 -19.23 19.65 -2.62
CA VAL A 126 -18.42 19.35 -1.42
C VAL A 126 -18.07 17.87 -1.32
N ARG A 127 -18.93 16.99 -1.86
CA ARG A 127 -18.70 15.53 -1.88
C ARG A 127 -17.45 15.15 -2.68
N ILE A 128 -17.05 15.94 -3.68
CA ILE A 128 -15.83 15.69 -4.46
C ILE A 128 -14.61 15.68 -3.52
N PHE A 129 -14.54 16.61 -2.57
CA PHE A 129 -13.45 16.65 -1.59
C PHE A 129 -13.42 15.43 -0.67
N ARG A 130 -14.59 14.94 -0.25
CA ARG A 130 -14.69 13.71 0.55
C ARG A 130 -14.23 12.49 -0.26
N VAL A 131 -14.70 12.34 -1.49
CA VAL A 131 -14.31 11.22 -2.38
C VAL A 131 -12.80 11.24 -2.64
N ALA A 132 -12.21 12.43 -2.85
CA ALA A 132 -10.77 12.59 -3.00
C ALA A 132 -10.00 12.16 -1.73
N ALA A 133 -10.45 12.59 -0.54
CA ALA A 133 -9.85 12.19 0.73
C ALA A 133 -9.93 10.67 0.99
N GLU A 134 -11.01 10.02 0.54
CA GLU A 134 -11.17 8.57 0.63
C GLU A 134 -10.31 7.80 -0.38
N ALA A 135 -9.98 8.38 -1.54
CA ALA A 135 -9.11 7.76 -2.54
C ALA A 135 -7.70 7.55 -1.99
N GLU A 136 -7.14 8.55 -1.30
CA GLU A 136 -5.83 8.45 -0.64
C GLU A 136 -5.82 7.38 0.47
N ARG A 137 -6.91 7.27 1.24
CA ARG A 137 -7.07 6.22 2.26
C ARG A 137 -7.12 4.83 1.62
N LEU A 138 -7.80 4.68 0.49
CA LEU A 138 -7.90 3.41 -0.23
C LEU A 138 -6.53 2.96 -0.77
N GLU A 139 -5.71 3.88 -1.28
CA GLU A 139 -4.34 3.59 -1.70
C GLU A 139 -3.50 3.05 -0.52
N LYS A 140 -3.57 3.70 0.65
CA LYS A 140 -2.89 3.23 1.87
C LYS A 140 -3.40 1.86 2.33
N MET A 141 -4.71 1.61 2.29
CA MET A 141 -5.28 0.32 2.66
C MET A 141 -4.91 -0.79 1.66
N THR A 142 -4.93 -0.50 0.36
CA THR A 142 -4.55 -1.46 -0.69
C THR A 142 -3.10 -1.89 -0.54
N ARG A 143 -2.19 -0.94 -0.26
CA ARG A 143 -0.79 -1.26 0.09
C ARG A 143 -0.68 -2.20 1.29
N ARG A 144 -1.48 -2.00 2.33
CA ARG A 144 -1.49 -2.88 3.51
C ARG A 144 -2.03 -4.27 3.20
N LEU A 145 -3.10 -4.37 2.40
CA LEU A 145 -3.69 -5.65 2.00
C LEU A 145 -2.73 -6.49 1.15
N VAL A 146 -2.06 -5.88 0.16
CA VAL A 146 -1.08 -6.59 -0.69
C VAL A 146 0.19 -6.98 0.08
N SER A 147 0.52 -6.22 1.12
CA SER A 147 1.67 -6.47 1.98
C SER A 147 1.46 -7.60 2.99
N GLU A 148 0.21 -8.00 3.27
CA GLU A 148 -0.18 -9.08 4.21
C GLU A 148 0.72 -9.16 5.47
N ASN A 149 1.49 -10.25 5.63
CA ASN A 149 2.33 -10.57 6.80
C ASN A 149 3.76 -10.02 6.75
N LYS A 150 4.08 -9.04 5.89
CA LYS A 150 5.43 -8.46 5.84
C LYS A 150 5.63 -7.45 6.97
N ARG A 151 6.81 -7.44 7.59
CA ARG A 151 7.21 -6.41 8.55
C ARG A 151 7.34 -5.07 7.82
N ARG A 152 6.40 -4.14 8.06
CA ARG A 152 6.40 -2.79 7.49
C ARG A 152 7.02 -1.79 8.45
N TYR A 153 7.68 -0.77 7.90
CA TYR A 153 8.17 0.37 8.64
C TYR A 153 7.09 1.47 8.65
N THR A 154 6.55 1.79 9.84
CA THR A 154 5.43 2.72 10.03
C THR A 154 5.77 3.94 10.91
N ARG A 155 7.06 4.26 11.08
CA ARG A 155 7.52 5.30 12.03
C ARG A 155 7.91 6.59 11.32
N GLY A 156 7.71 7.74 11.98
CA GLY A 156 8.17 9.04 11.48
C GLY A 156 7.52 9.48 10.16
N GLY A 157 6.24 9.14 9.96
CA GLY A 157 5.47 9.52 8.76
C GLY A 157 5.63 8.58 7.55
N PHE A 158 6.54 7.60 7.61
CA PHE A 158 6.74 6.63 6.53
C PHE A 158 5.90 5.37 6.75
N ASP A 159 5.28 4.83 5.69
CA ASP A 159 4.58 3.52 5.66
C ASP A 159 5.11 2.70 4.47
N LEU A 160 6.24 2.02 4.68
CA LEU A 160 6.99 1.30 3.63
C LEU A 160 7.11 -0.20 3.95
N ASP A 161 7.04 -1.05 2.93
CA ASP A 161 7.44 -2.46 3.00
C ASP A 161 8.97 -2.55 3.02
N LEU A 162 9.51 -2.25 4.21
CA LEU A 162 10.93 -2.07 4.52
C LEU A 162 11.18 -2.56 5.95
N THR A 163 12.26 -3.30 6.14
CA THR A 163 12.68 -3.84 7.44
C THR A 163 14.18 -3.64 7.64
N TYR A 164 14.56 -3.14 8.81
CA TYR A 164 15.95 -3.23 9.27
C TYR A 164 16.21 -4.66 9.75
N VAL A 165 17.09 -5.35 9.04
CA VAL A 165 17.60 -6.67 9.43
C VAL A 165 18.63 -6.49 10.54
N THR A 166 19.49 -5.48 10.38
CA THR A 166 20.37 -4.94 11.41
C THR A 166 20.30 -3.42 11.36
N THR A 167 21.02 -2.73 12.23
CA THR A 167 21.11 -1.25 12.21
C THR A 167 21.67 -0.69 10.89
N ARG A 168 22.44 -1.48 10.13
CA ARG A 168 23.10 -1.07 8.88
C ARG A 168 22.71 -1.89 7.65
N VAL A 169 21.72 -2.77 7.77
CA VAL A 169 21.25 -3.61 6.66
C VAL A 169 19.74 -3.56 6.59
N ILE A 170 19.24 -3.08 5.46
CA ILE A 170 17.82 -2.90 5.18
C ILE A 170 17.40 -3.89 4.08
N ALA A 171 16.27 -4.56 4.30
CA ALA A 171 15.56 -5.34 3.29
C ALA A 171 14.25 -4.65 2.94
N MET A 172 13.94 -4.50 1.66
CA MET A 172 12.70 -3.87 1.22
C MET A 172 12.11 -4.54 -0.02
N SER A 173 10.84 -4.27 -0.29
CA SER A 173 10.25 -4.58 -1.60
C SER A 173 10.71 -3.61 -2.68
N PHE A 174 10.61 -4.05 -3.94
CA PHE A 174 10.92 -3.23 -5.11
C PHE A 174 10.30 -1.82 -5.04
N PRO A 175 11.11 -0.75 -5.18
CA PRO A 175 10.62 0.61 -5.27
C PRO A 175 10.06 0.87 -6.67
N SER A 176 8.76 1.16 -6.75
CA SER A 176 8.03 1.27 -8.01
C SER A 176 7.67 2.72 -8.35
N SER A 177 7.61 3.02 -9.65
CA SER A 177 7.03 4.25 -10.22
C SER A 177 5.67 3.95 -10.90
N GLY A 178 4.94 5.00 -11.28
CA GLY A 178 3.67 4.89 -12.03
C GLY A 178 2.57 4.12 -11.30
N GLN A 179 1.73 3.39 -12.05
CA GLN A 179 0.55 2.68 -11.49
C GLN A 179 0.93 1.58 -10.47
N GLN A 180 2.16 1.06 -10.53
CA GLN A 180 2.62 0.04 -9.57
C GLN A 180 2.88 0.62 -8.16
N ALA A 181 3.09 1.93 -8.05
CA ALA A 181 3.23 2.63 -6.77
C ALA A 181 1.93 2.63 -5.94
N PHE A 182 0.78 2.36 -6.57
CA PHE A 182 -0.51 2.25 -5.88
C PHE A 182 -0.56 1.09 -4.90
N TYR A 183 0.23 0.04 -5.11
CA TYR A 183 0.25 -1.16 -4.25
C TYR A 183 1.64 -1.59 -3.77
N ARG A 184 2.73 -0.98 -4.25
CA ARG A 184 4.12 -1.19 -3.78
C ARG A 184 4.69 0.08 -3.13
N ASN A 185 5.97 0.04 -2.73
CA ASN A 185 6.66 1.21 -2.20
C ASN A 185 6.83 2.27 -3.30
N PRO A 186 6.27 3.48 -3.16
CA PRO A 186 6.55 4.56 -4.09
C PRO A 186 8.05 4.90 -4.04
N ILE A 187 8.72 4.88 -5.19
CA ILE A 187 10.19 5.07 -5.25
C ILE A 187 10.63 6.40 -4.62
N GLY A 188 9.86 7.49 -4.81
CA GLY A 188 10.14 8.79 -4.21
C GLY A 188 10.06 8.79 -2.68
N GLU A 189 9.11 8.04 -2.09
CA GLU A 189 9.01 7.89 -0.63
C GLU A 189 10.16 7.05 -0.06
N VAL A 190 10.64 6.04 -0.82
CA VAL A 190 11.83 5.27 -0.45
C VAL A 190 13.09 6.14 -0.49
N ALA A 191 13.28 6.93 -1.56
CA ALA A 191 14.39 7.87 -1.66
C ALA A 191 14.37 8.88 -0.51
N LYS A 192 13.23 9.53 -0.27
CA LYS A 192 13.02 10.44 0.86
C LYS A 192 13.34 9.78 2.21
N PHE A 193 12.91 8.54 2.41
CA PHE A 193 13.21 7.79 3.63
C PHE A 193 14.73 7.59 3.81
N LEU A 194 15.42 7.13 2.76
CA LEU A 194 16.87 6.87 2.82
C LEU A 194 17.66 8.17 3.01
N ASP A 195 17.31 9.23 2.29
CA ASP A 195 17.94 10.55 2.43
C ASP A 195 17.71 11.12 3.84
N THR A 196 16.49 11.03 4.37
CA THR A 196 16.16 11.54 5.72
C THR A 196 16.85 10.76 6.83
N LYS A 197 17.00 9.44 6.69
CA LYS A 197 17.52 8.56 7.75
C LYS A 197 19.02 8.32 7.68
N HIS A 198 19.59 8.33 6.49
CA HIS A 198 20.98 7.94 6.24
C HIS A 198 21.78 8.98 5.45
N GLY A 199 21.15 10.03 4.92
CA GLY A 199 21.83 11.05 4.13
C GLY A 199 22.63 10.42 2.98
N ASN A 200 23.93 10.72 2.90
CA ASN A 200 24.83 10.17 1.88
C ASN A 200 25.42 8.79 2.24
N HIS A 201 24.97 8.17 3.33
CA HIS A 201 25.50 6.91 3.87
C HIS A 201 24.66 5.69 3.52
N TYR A 202 23.96 5.67 2.39
CA TYR A 202 23.27 4.46 1.92
C TYR A 202 23.66 4.07 0.50
N LYS A 203 23.62 2.77 0.21
CA LYS A 203 23.69 2.23 -1.15
C LYS A 203 22.58 1.23 -1.38
N VAL A 204 21.88 1.34 -2.50
CA VAL A 204 20.77 0.46 -2.88
C VAL A 204 21.28 -0.66 -3.77
N TYR A 205 20.92 -1.91 -3.45
CA TYR A 205 21.21 -3.08 -4.27
C TYR A 205 19.91 -3.59 -4.88
N ASN A 206 19.79 -3.45 -6.19
CA ASN A 206 18.69 -3.99 -6.98
C ASN A 206 19.07 -5.39 -7.48
N LEU A 207 18.43 -6.40 -6.93
CA LEU A 207 18.65 -7.80 -7.29
C LEU A 207 17.78 -8.28 -8.46
N CYS A 208 16.90 -7.45 -9.02
CA CYS A 208 15.98 -7.88 -10.07
C CYS A 208 16.67 -7.87 -11.44
N SER A 209 16.64 -8.99 -12.15
CA SER A 209 17.06 -9.02 -13.55
C SER A 209 16.06 -8.29 -14.46
N GLU A 210 14.76 -8.45 -14.21
CA GLU A 210 13.70 -8.02 -15.11
C GLU A 210 13.29 -6.55 -14.97
N GLN A 211 13.61 -5.91 -13.84
CA GLN A 211 13.09 -4.59 -13.49
C GLN A 211 14.19 -3.65 -12.99
N GLY A 212 14.24 -2.48 -13.60
CA GLY A 212 15.10 -1.37 -13.21
C GLY A 212 14.28 -0.09 -13.02
N TYR A 213 14.96 0.95 -12.58
CA TYR A 213 14.47 2.31 -12.44
C TYR A 213 15.64 3.26 -12.65
N ASP A 214 15.36 4.54 -12.86
CA ASP A 214 16.38 5.57 -13.01
C ASP A 214 17.24 5.65 -11.73
N PRO A 215 18.57 5.40 -11.82
CA PRO A 215 19.46 5.46 -10.66
C PRO A 215 19.63 6.89 -10.11
N GLU A 216 19.31 7.93 -10.88
CA GLU A 216 19.38 9.33 -10.43
C GLU A 216 18.50 9.58 -9.21
N ILE A 217 17.36 8.87 -9.09
CA ILE A 217 16.43 8.98 -7.94
C ILE A 217 17.12 8.64 -6.60
N PHE A 218 18.17 7.82 -6.65
CA PHE A 218 18.99 7.48 -5.49
C PHE A 218 20.40 8.09 -5.59
N HIS A 219 20.56 9.18 -6.32
CA HIS A 219 21.81 9.92 -6.49
C HIS A 219 22.95 9.02 -7.03
N TYR A 220 22.61 8.11 -7.96
CA TYR A 220 23.51 7.11 -8.53
C TYR A 220 24.13 6.14 -7.51
N ARG A 221 23.60 6.06 -6.28
CA ARG A 221 24.00 5.09 -5.25
C ARG A 221 23.26 3.76 -5.40
N VAL A 222 23.20 3.24 -6.63
CA VAL A 222 22.50 2.00 -6.97
C VAL A 222 23.47 1.01 -7.60
N GLU A 223 23.50 -0.21 -7.08
CA GLU A 223 24.16 -1.36 -7.71
C GLU A 223 23.09 -2.30 -8.26
N ARG A 224 23.25 -2.77 -9.50
CA ARG A 224 22.36 -3.78 -10.09
C ARG A 224 23.06 -5.12 -10.14
N MET A 225 22.38 -6.14 -9.67
CA MET A 225 22.76 -7.54 -9.86
C MET A 225 21.59 -8.27 -10.48
N PHE A 226 21.81 -8.88 -11.63
CA PHE A 226 20.75 -9.45 -12.44
C PHE A 226 20.45 -10.88 -12.00
N ILE A 227 19.70 -11.04 -10.90
CA ILE A 227 19.25 -12.36 -10.44
C ILE A 227 17.82 -12.57 -10.92
N ASP A 228 17.59 -13.68 -11.60
CA ASP A 228 16.26 -14.05 -12.07
C ASP A 228 15.31 -14.36 -10.90
N ASP A 229 14.05 -14.01 -11.06
CA ASP A 229 13.03 -14.33 -10.06
C ASP A 229 12.92 -15.86 -9.91
N HIS A 230 12.86 -16.33 -8.67
CA HIS A 230 12.84 -17.75 -8.31
C HIS A 230 14.10 -18.58 -8.60
N THR A 231 15.22 -17.95 -8.96
CA THR A 231 16.52 -18.65 -9.06
C THR A 231 17.40 -18.34 -7.86
N VAL A 232 18.34 -19.24 -7.58
CA VAL A 232 19.45 -18.97 -6.64
C VAL A 232 20.60 -18.36 -7.43
N PRO A 233 21.29 -17.35 -6.88
CA PRO A 233 22.49 -16.84 -7.52
C PRO A 233 23.59 -17.90 -7.56
N SER A 234 24.44 -17.80 -8.57
CA SER A 234 25.69 -18.54 -8.61
C SER A 234 26.62 -18.13 -7.46
N LEU A 235 27.59 -18.99 -7.16
CA LEU A 235 28.65 -18.68 -6.19
C LEU A 235 29.44 -17.44 -6.61
N ALA A 236 29.72 -17.28 -7.91
CA ALA A 236 30.45 -16.13 -8.44
C ALA A 236 29.68 -14.81 -8.22
N GLU A 237 28.37 -14.80 -8.47
CA GLU A 237 27.51 -13.64 -8.21
C GLU A 237 27.42 -13.33 -6.71
N THR A 238 27.36 -14.37 -5.87
CA THR A 238 27.36 -14.21 -4.41
C THR A 238 28.66 -13.56 -3.92
N LEU A 239 29.82 -14.03 -4.39
CA LEU A 239 31.13 -13.46 -4.04
C LEU A 239 31.29 -12.02 -4.55
N THR A 240 30.75 -11.74 -5.74
CA THR A 240 30.78 -10.37 -6.30
C THR A 240 29.93 -9.42 -5.47
N PHE A 241 28.72 -9.85 -5.08
CA PHE A 241 27.84 -9.08 -4.22
C PHE A 241 28.51 -8.74 -2.89
N THR A 242 29.04 -9.75 -2.22
CA THR A 242 29.61 -9.60 -0.90
C THR A 242 30.86 -8.74 -0.91
N ALA A 243 31.73 -8.89 -1.91
CA ALA A 243 32.88 -8.02 -2.11
C ALA A 243 32.45 -6.55 -2.29
N ASN A 244 31.42 -6.30 -3.09
CA ASN A 244 30.87 -4.94 -3.30
C ASN A 244 30.27 -4.35 -2.01
N VAL A 245 29.51 -5.15 -1.26
CA VAL A 245 28.94 -4.73 0.03
C VAL A 245 30.05 -4.44 1.02
N ARG A 246 31.06 -5.31 1.12
CA ARG A 246 32.20 -5.14 2.01
C ARG A 246 32.93 -3.82 1.72
N LYS A 247 33.28 -3.59 0.45
CA LYS A 247 33.93 -2.36 0.00
C LYS A 247 33.15 -1.11 0.40
N TRP A 248 31.83 -1.10 0.22
CA TRP A 248 30.98 0.03 0.65
C TRP A 248 30.96 0.20 2.17
N MET A 249 30.81 -0.90 2.91
CA MET A 249 30.66 -0.87 4.37
C MET A 249 31.94 -0.50 5.10
N GLU A 250 33.11 -0.76 4.51
CA GLU A 250 34.43 -0.40 5.03
C GLU A 250 34.77 1.09 4.84
N GLN A 251 34.11 1.79 3.91
CA GLN A 251 34.39 3.22 3.65
C GLN A 251 33.95 4.15 4.79
N ASP A 252 32.84 3.84 5.46
CA ASP A 252 32.36 4.60 6.62
C ASP A 252 31.56 3.69 7.56
N SER A 253 31.79 3.83 8.86
CA SER A 253 31.06 3.12 9.93
C SER A 253 29.55 3.38 9.93
N ARG A 254 29.10 4.51 9.35
CA ARG A 254 27.70 4.90 9.20
C ARG A 254 27.04 4.32 7.96
N ASN A 255 27.81 3.76 7.02
CA ASN A 255 27.27 3.26 5.76
C ASN A 255 26.27 2.12 5.99
N VAL A 256 25.16 2.21 5.28
CA VAL A 256 24.02 1.28 5.29
C VAL A 256 23.80 0.75 3.87
N ILE A 257 23.29 -0.46 3.77
CA ILE A 257 22.83 -1.03 2.51
C ILE A 257 21.32 -1.25 2.53
N ALA A 258 20.66 -0.99 1.40
CA ALA A 258 19.25 -1.29 1.19
C ALA A 258 19.10 -2.28 0.03
N ILE A 259 18.70 -3.51 0.34
CA ILE A 259 18.62 -4.61 -0.63
C ILE A 259 17.16 -4.85 -0.99
N HIS A 260 16.86 -4.97 -2.28
CA HIS A 260 15.52 -5.33 -2.73
C HIS A 260 15.54 -6.28 -3.92
N CYS A 261 14.41 -6.95 -4.10
CA CYS A 261 14.08 -7.75 -5.27
C CYS A 261 12.58 -7.53 -5.58
N LYS A 262 12.06 -8.12 -6.65
CA LYS A 262 10.67 -7.95 -7.08
C LYS A 262 9.67 -8.37 -6.01
N GLY A 263 9.86 -9.51 -5.35
CA GLY A 263 8.90 -9.98 -4.34
C GLY A 263 9.13 -9.44 -2.92
N GLY A 264 10.36 -9.06 -2.57
CA GLY A 264 10.77 -8.78 -1.19
C GLY A 264 10.53 -9.96 -0.22
N LYS A 265 10.35 -11.20 -0.71
CA LYS A 265 9.96 -12.37 0.10
C LYS A 265 11.06 -13.44 0.23
N GLY A 266 11.69 -13.87 -0.87
CA GLY A 266 12.67 -14.98 -0.88
C GLY A 266 14.12 -14.54 -1.11
N THR A 267 14.40 -13.91 -2.25
CA THR A 267 15.77 -13.59 -2.70
C THR A 267 16.56 -12.67 -1.75
N PRO A 268 15.99 -11.59 -1.18
CA PRO A 268 16.71 -10.80 -0.18
C PRO A 268 17.03 -11.59 1.10
N LYS A 269 16.16 -12.52 1.53
CA LYS A 269 16.42 -13.37 2.70
C LYS A 269 17.58 -14.34 2.46
N PHE A 270 17.69 -14.89 1.25
CA PHE A 270 18.81 -15.75 0.84
C PHE A 270 20.15 -14.99 0.88
N TYR A 271 20.18 -13.75 0.37
CA TYR A 271 21.39 -12.90 0.42
C TYR A 271 21.73 -12.38 1.82
N LEU A 272 20.74 -12.22 2.69
CA LEU A 272 20.97 -11.92 4.11
C LEU A 272 21.50 -13.14 4.88
N GLN A 273 21.12 -14.35 4.45
CA GLN A 273 21.69 -15.61 4.95
C GLN A 273 23.09 -15.89 4.36
N SER A 274 23.40 -15.46 3.14
CA SER A 274 24.67 -15.78 2.46
C SER A 274 25.91 -15.08 3.04
N ARG A 275 25.74 -14.07 3.91
CA ARG A 275 26.83 -13.50 4.73
C ARG A 275 27.59 -14.55 5.56
N TYR A 276 27.00 -15.73 5.80
CA TYR A 276 27.60 -16.79 6.60
C TYR A 276 28.60 -17.67 5.86
N VAL A 277 28.42 -17.90 4.56
CA VAL A 277 29.27 -18.82 3.78
C VAL A 277 30.63 -18.20 3.49
N GLU A 278 30.68 -16.90 3.26
CA GLU A 278 31.90 -16.19 2.88
C GLU A 278 32.85 -15.94 4.06
N TYR A 279 32.32 -15.68 5.27
CA TYR A 279 33.14 -15.50 6.48
C TYR A 279 33.99 -16.76 6.78
N TYR A 280 33.38 -17.94 6.62
CA TYR A 280 34.07 -19.22 6.80
C TYR A 280 35.07 -19.53 5.68
N ALA A 281 34.75 -19.23 4.42
CA ALA A 281 35.66 -19.45 3.28
C ALA A 281 36.92 -18.56 3.35
N ILE A 282 36.78 -17.30 3.77
CA ILE A 282 37.89 -16.35 3.91
C ILE A 282 38.80 -16.70 5.09
N LEU A 283 38.25 -17.13 6.24
CA LEU A 283 39.05 -17.54 7.39
C LEU A 283 39.89 -18.79 7.10
N LYS A 284 39.32 -19.75 6.38
CA LYS A 284 39.98 -21.00 5.96
C LYS A 284 41.08 -20.75 4.92
N SER A 285 40.81 -19.88 3.95
CA SER A 285 41.75 -19.57 2.87
C SER A 285 42.91 -18.67 3.29
N LYS A 286 42.72 -17.77 4.27
CA LYS A 286 43.69 -16.69 4.54
C LYS A 286 44.59 -16.93 5.74
N TYR A 287 44.19 -17.74 6.73
CA TYR A 287 44.89 -17.75 8.03
C TYR A 287 45.39 -19.10 8.54
N ASN A 288 44.97 -20.25 7.99
CA ASN A 288 45.42 -21.58 8.42
C ASN A 288 45.57 -21.73 9.98
N LEU A 289 44.67 -21.08 10.73
CA LEU A 289 44.87 -20.76 12.16
C LEU A 289 43.79 -21.40 13.03
N ILE A 290 44.26 -22.04 14.10
CA ILE A 290 43.49 -22.44 15.28
C ILE A 290 43.09 -21.16 16.03
N LEU A 291 41.80 -21.03 16.38
CA LEU A 291 41.21 -19.81 16.94
C LEU A 291 41.64 -19.53 18.40
N PRO A 292 41.84 -18.26 18.80
CA PRO A 292 42.15 -17.88 20.19
C PRO A 292 40.91 -17.95 21.10
N PRO A 293 41.08 -18.07 22.44
CA PRO A 293 39.97 -18.23 23.37
C PRO A 293 39.20 -16.91 23.57
N GLU A 294 37.89 -17.09 23.76
CA GLU A 294 36.85 -16.08 23.86
C GLU A 294 37.11 -15.04 24.97
N LYS A 295 36.83 -13.76 24.66
CA LYS A 295 36.16 -12.85 25.59
C LYS A 295 35.65 -11.57 24.91
N GLY A 296 34.34 -11.33 25.04
CA GLY A 296 33.79 -9.98 25.17
C GLY A 296 33.35 -9.25 23.90
N PHE A 297 32.37 -9.77 23.15
CA PHE A 297 31.56 -8.94 22.25
C PHE A 297 30.06 -9.13 22.49
N SER A 298 29.44 -8.07 23.01
CA SER A 298 28.05 -8.04 23.45
C SER A 298 27.10 -7.94 22.25
N LYS A 299 26.33 -9.01 22.02
CA LYS A 299 25.02 -9.05 21.33
C LYS A 299 24.96 -8.50 19.89
N LEU A 300 25.60 -9.19 18.95
CA LEU A 300 25.06 -9.44 17.60
C LEU A 300 25.84 -10.58 16.92
N VAL A 301 25.83 -11.74 17.56
CA VAL A 301 26.25 -13.01 16.97
C VAL A 301 24.98 -13.83 16.79
N PHE A 302 24.50 -13.99 15.57
CA PHE A 302 23.52 -15.02 15.28
C PHE A 302 24.00 -15.79 14.06
N PHE A 303 24.82 -16.82 14.36
CA PHE A 303 25.35 -17.94 13.56
C PHE A 303 26.89 -18.07 13.44
N SER A 304 27.68 -17.69 14.45
CA SER A 304 29.13 -18.00 14.46
C SER A 304 29.53 -19.31 15.17
N LEU A 305 28.63 -20.26 15.46
CA LEU A 305 28.92 -21.28 16.48
C LEU A 305 28.50 -22.73 16.19
N PHE A 306 28.07 -23.11 14.98
CA PHE A 306 27.70 -24.52 14.76
C PHE A 306 28.30 -25.10 13.46
N PRO A 307 28.98 -26.27 13.52
CA PRO A 307 29.42 -27.04 12.34
C PRO A 307 28.24 -27.65 11.55
N ARG A 308 27.00 -27.28 11.93
CA ARG A 308 25.75 -27.84 11.46
C ARG A 308 24.71 -26.73 11.40
N LEU A 309 24.19 -26.44 10.22
CA LEU A 309 23.03 -25.55 10.03
C LEU A 309 21.79 -26.41 9.83
N PHE A 310 20.86 -26.35 10.77
CA PHE A 310 19.60 -27.09 10.72
C PHE A 310 18.45 -26.12 10.46
N LEU A 311 17.77 -26.29 9.33
CA LEU A 311 16.63 -25.47 8.88
C LEU A 311 15.35 -26.31 8.94
N PRO A 312 14.46 -26.09 9.91
CA PRO A 312 13.19 -26.82 10.00
C PRO A 312 12.20 -26.35 8.92
N ARG A 313 11.21 -27.18 8.59
CA ARG A 313 10.20 -26.91 7.56
C ARG A 313 9.58 -25.52 7.64
N ASN A 314 9.25 -25.03 8.83
CA ASN A 314 8.62 -23.72 9.05
C ASN A 314 9.51 -22.52 8.69
N GLU A 315 10.83 -22.71 8.62
CA GLU A 315 11.80 -21.69 8.18
C GLU A 315 12.01 -21.73 6.66
N ILE A 316 11.83 -22.90 6.03
CA ILE A 316 12.03 -23.13 4.59
C ILE A 316 10.74 -22.88 3.80
N ASP A 317 9.62 -23.37 4.33
CA ASP A 317 8.31 -23.36 3.70
C ASP A 317 7.49 -22.16 4.17
N ASN A 318 6.85 -21.46 3.24
CA ASN A 318 5.97 -20.35 3.58
C ASN A 318 4.55 -20.89 3.82
N LEU A 319 4.34 -21.39 5.05
CA LEU A 319 3.11 -22.03 5.51
C LEU A 319 1.84 -21.18 5.35
N ASN A 320 1.95 -19.89 5.02
CA ASN A 320 0.81 -18.99 4.79
C ASN A 320 0.35 -18.91 3.32
N LYS A 321 1.04 -19.57 2.37
CA LYS A 321 0.65 -19.60 0.96
C LYS A 321 0.19 -20.98 0.52
N SER A 322 -1.07 -21.09 0.11
CA SER A 322 -1.68 -22.37 -0.31
C SER A 322 -0.95 -23.09 -1.43
N LYS A 323 -0.32 -22.36 -2.36
CA LYS A 323 0.51 -22.94 -3.44
C LYS A 323 1.81 -23.59 -2.97
N MET A 324 2.30 -23.27 -1.78
CA MET A 324 3.51 -23.85 -1.18
C MET A 324 3.18 -24.95 -0.16
N TRP A 325 1.90 -25.10 0.20
CA TRP A 325 1.48 -26.11 1.15
C TRP A 325 1.83 -27.50 0.63
N LYS A 326 2.55 -28.26 1.48
CA LYS A 326 2.86 -29.69 1.27
C LYS A 326 3.94 -30.01 0.24
N ILE A 327 4.77 -29.04 -0.18
CA ILE A 327 5.99 -29.36 -0.97
C ILE A 327 6.95 -30.21 -0.12
N PHE A 328 7.09 -29.86 1.16
CA PHE A 328 7.91 -30.57 2.12
C PHE A 328 7.02 -31.22 3.19
N ARG A 329 7.32 -32.48 3.56
CA ARG A 329 6.61 -33.22 4.62
C ARG A 329 6.82 -32.55 5.99
N ASP A 330 5.92 -32.76 6.94
CA ASP A 330 5.95 -32.08 8.26
C ASP A 330 7.24 -32.31 9.06
N ASN A 331 7.92 -33.42 8.81
CA ASN A 331 9.21 -33.79 9.39
C ASN A 331 10.42 -33.40 8.53
N PHE A 332 10.23 -32.65 7.45
CA PHE A 332 11.31 -32.22 6.58
C PHE A 332 12.13 -31.11 7.24
N ALA A 333 13.44 -31.31 7.30
CA ALA A 333 14.40 -30.29 7.68
C ALA A 333 15.62 -30.40 6.77
N LEU A 334 16.26 -29.27 6.52
CA LEU A 334 17.46 -29.19 5.71
C LEU A 334 18.64 -29.03 6.65
N GLU A 335 19.49 -30.03 6.67
CA GLU A 335 20.66 -30.09 7.53
C GLU A 335 21.90 -29.97 6.67
N ILE A 336 22.64 -28.89 6.88
CA ILE A 336 23.90 -28.62 6.19
C ILE A 336 25.00 -28.87 7.21
N ILE A 337 25.72 -29.97 7.01
CA ILE A 337 26.89 -30.35 7.81
C ILE A 337 28.12 -29.80 7.09
N PHE A 338 28.86 -28.93 7.77
CA PHE A 338 30.12 -28.42 7.26
C PHE A 338 31.22 -29.39 7.68
N THR A 339 31.62 -30.29 6.79
CA THR A 339 32.77 -31.17 7.02
C THR A 339 34.06 -30.43 6.67
N ASP A 340 35.10 -30.62 7.48
CA ASP A 340 36.45 -30.30 7.03
C ASP A 340 36.85 -31.23 5.87
N PRO A 341 37.64 -30.76 4.88
CA PRO A 341 38.20 -31.61 3.85
C PRO A 341 39.19 -32.62 4.43
#